data_AF-A0A950ZKS6-F1
#
_entry.id   AF-A0A950ZKS6-F1
#
_cell.length_a   1.000
_cell.length_b   1.000
_cell.length_c   1.000
_cell.angle_alpha   90.00
_cell.angle_beta   90.00
_cell.angle_gamma   90.00
#
_symmetry.space_group_name_H-M   'P 1'
#
loop_
_entity.id
_entity.type
_entity.pdbx_description
1 polymer ?
#
loop_
_entity_poly.entity_id
_entity_poly.type
_entity_poly.pdbx_seq_one_letter_code
_entity_poly.pdbx_strand_id
1 'polypeptide(L)'
;SENRLWFIGVLLVGVLYNTHTSTMIAFGVSAATLSFVLHEPRFIIAVVVGLPVAVVISGGYYLRVVMNHLHAARFWLRNVAYTRAHQIEDSPLFSTRNGGSGPSSGLYRSRLSLAVRVLGENPFILALLVTPPPPNVWAAHMYWWAIAILAWSLLTTFGGPLRILGPGFHYMKASVFPTAYALAVTVNITEGALSLVGLTLLFSMILSFAALAYFYRVMARRATEHTAQTPPDLAEAAGYMRRLPGGRVLVLPSMYADFVAYNASKSVVWGGHSGNLSRFEEFYPVLRRPLSYFVERYDVDYLLLDHAYVTPERLGVADAVSTLDRFGSIAVYEFVRPEAAVEPTAPDFVARHTPSAGSEMA
;
A
#
# COMPACT_ATOMS: atom_id res chain seq x y z
N SER A 1 20.21 -35.74 8.22
CA SER A 1 19.67 -36.31 6.97
C SER A 1 18.98 -35.21 6.18
N GLU A 2 19.02 -35.31 4.86
CA GLU A 2 18.39 -34.38 3.91
C GLU A 2 16.92 -34.08 4.25
N ASN A 3 16.16 -35.13 4.63
CA ASN A 3 14.77 -34.99 5.04
C ASN A 3 14.58 -34.04 6.23
N ARG A 4 15.47 -34.06 7.24
CA ARG A 4 15.38 -33.16 8.40
C ARG A 4 15.56 -31.70 7.98
N LEU A 5 16.51 -31.42 7.08
CA LEU A 5 16.74 -30.07 6.57
C LEU A 5 15.54 -29.59 5.74
N TRP A 6 14.94 -30.48 4.94
CA TRP A 6 13.74 -30.15 4.18
C TRP A 6 12.55 -29.83 5.10
N PHE A 7 12.32 -30.60 6.16
CA PHE A 7 11.28 -30.30 7.16
C PHE A 7 11.50 -28.94 7.84
N ILE A 8 12.74 -28.61 8.20
CA ILE A 8 13.09 -27.28 8.72
C ILE A 8 12.76 -26.20 7.68
N GLY A 9 13.07 -26.44 6.40
CA GLY A 9 12.68 -25.57 5.30
C GLY A 9 11.17 -25.31 5.25
N VAL A 10 10.35 -26.36 5.32
CA VAL A 10 8.87 -26.24 5.35
C VAL A 10 8.40 -25.40 6.55
N LEU A 11 8.97 -25.61 7.73
CA LEU A 11 8.66 -24.81 8.92
C LEU A 11 9.01 -23.33 8.72
N LEU A 12 10.17 -23.04 8.16
CA LEU A 12 10.60 -21.67 7.85
C LEU A 12 9.69 -21.01 6.80
N VAL A 13 9.20 -21.76 5.81
CA VAL A 13 8.18 -21.27 4.87
C VAL A 13 6.87 -20.95 5.59
N GLY A 14 6.45 -21.79 6.55
CA GLY A 14 5.28 -21.52 7.40
C GLY A 14 5.43 -20.25 8.25
N VAL A 15 6.63 -19.98 8.77
CA VAL A 15 6.95 -18.71 9.44
C VAL A 15 6.90 -17.54 8.44
N LEU A 16 7.49 -17.72 7.25
CA LEU A 16 7.50 -16.70 6.20
C LEU A 16 6.07 -16.29 5.79
N TYR A 17 5.13 -17.23 5.75
CA TYR A 17 3.71 -16.93 5.48
C TYR A 17 3.13 -15.87 6.41
N ASN A 18 3.59 -15.82 7.67
CA ASN A 18 3.12 -14.88 8.68
C ASN A 18 3.82 -13.51 8.64
N THR A 19 4.66 -13.25 7.62
CA THR A 19 5.40 -11.98 7.49
C THR A 19 4.67 -10.96 6.60
N HIS A 20 4.88 -11.01 5.29
CA HIS A 20 4.33 -10.05 4.33
C HIS A 20 3.92 -10.75 3.04
N THR A 21 2.74 -10.43 2.52
CA THR A 21 2.14 -11.12 1.37
C THR A 21 2.95 -10.96 0.09
N SER A 22 3.54 -9.79 -0.17
CA SER A 22 4.38 -9.62 -1.37
C SER A 22 5.63 -10.51 -1.32
N THR A 23 6.20 -10.73 -0.14
CA THR A 23 7.34 -11.64 0.06
C THR A 23 6.93 -13.08 -0.21
N MET A 24 5.74 -13.50 0.21
CA MET A 24 5.23 -14.84 -0.08
C MET A 24 4.93 -15.05 -1.55
N ILE A 25 4.37 -14.06 -2.25
CA ILE A 25 4.15 -14.14 -3.69
C ILE A 25 5.50 -14.26 -4.41
N ALA A 26 6.48 -13.42 -4.07
CA ALA A 26 7.83 -13.49 -4.62
C ALA A 26 8.48 -14.87 -4.38
N PHE A 27 8.38 -15.38 -3.15
CA PHE A 27 8.90 -16.69 -2.78
C PHE A 27 8.20 -17.82 -3.57
N GLY A 28 6.87 -17.79 -3.66
CA GLY A 28 6.09 -18.79 -4.40
C GLY A 28 6.44 -18.82 -5.88
N VAL A 29 6.58 -17.66 -6.52
CA VAL A 29 7.03 -17.55 -7.92
C VAL A 29 8.45 -18.11 -8.08
N SER A 30 9.35 -17.76 -7.18
CA SER A 30 10.74 -18.25 -7.21
C SER A 30 10.81 -19.76 -7.06
N ALA A 31 10.07 -20.32 -6.09
CA ALA A 31 10.00 -21.75 -5.84
C ALA A 31 9.38 -22.50 -7.02
N ALA A 32 8.34 -21.96 -7.66
CA ALA A 32 7.75 -22.56 -8.85
C ALA A 32 8.75 -22.61 -10.02
N THR A 33 9.46 -21.50 -10.29
CA THR A 33 10.49 -21.45 -11.34
C THR A 33 11.63 -22.42 -11.06
N LEU A 34 12.16 -22.43 -9.83
CA LEU A 34 13.25 -23.34 -9.44
C LEU A 34 12.82 -24.80 -9.50
N SER A 35 11.58 -25.13 -9.07
CA SER A 35 11.04 -26.48 -9.22
C SER A 35 10.98 -26.92 -10.67
N PHE A 36 10.57 -26.04 -11.58
CA PHE A 36 10.49 -26.34 -13.01
C PHE A 36 11.89 -26.49 -13.63
N VAL A 37 12.76 -25.50 -13.46
CA VAL A 37 14.07 -25.48 -14.13
C VAL A 37 15.00 -26.57 -13.60
N LEU A 38 15.00 -26.81 -12.29
CA LEU A 38 15.88 -27.79 -11.65
C LEU A 38 15.26 -29.19 -11.59
N HIS A 39 14.03 -29.37 -12.09
CA HIS A 39 13.26 -30.61 -11.99
C HIS A 39 13.15 -31.13 -10.54
N GLU A 40 13.06 -30.20 -9.58
CA GLU A 40 13.04 -30.49 -8.14
C GLU A 40 11.71 -30.02 -7.53
N PRO A 41 10.67 -30.89 -7.49
CA PRO A 41 9.35 -30.51 -7.02
C PRO A 41 9.30 -30.13 -5.53
N ARG A 42 10.34 -30.45 -4.75
CA ARG A 42 10.38 -30.14 -3.32
C ARG A 42 10.25 -28.65 -3.01
N PHE A 43 10.67 -27.73 -3.89
CA PHE A 43 10.52 -26.28 -3.65
C PHE A 43 9.04 -25.88 -3.62
N ILE A 44 8.26 -26.23 -4.65
CA ILE A 44 6.83 -25.88 -4.69
C ILE A 44 6.02 -26.66 -3.64
N ILE A 45 6.40 -27.91 -3.35
CA ILE A 45 5.77 -28.68 -2.26
C ILE A 45 6.01 -27.97 -0.92
N ALA A 46 7.20 -27.42 -0.67
CA ALA A 46 7.47 -26.67 0.56
C ALA A 46 6.59 -25.42 0.70
N VAL A 47 6.28 -24.73 -0.40
CA VAL A 47 5.30 -23.62 -0.42
C VAL A 47 3.91 -24.14 -0.04
N VAL A 48 3.44 -25.20 -0.70
CA VAL A 48 2.09 -25.75 -0.48
C VAL A 48 1.92 -26.28 0.95
N VAL A 49 2.90 -27.00 1.48
CA VAL A 49 2.88 -27.56 2.85
C VAL A 49 3.17 -26.47 3.90
N GLY A 50 3.91 -25.42 3.56
CA GLY A 50 4.14 -24.29 4.44
C GLY A 50 2.84 -23.55 4.81
N LEU A 51 1.83 -23.54 3.93
CA LEU A 51 0.54 -22.91 4.17
C LEU A 51 -0.22 -23.51 5.38
N PRO A 52 -0.51 -24.82 5.45
CA PRO A 52 -1.16 -25.40 6.63
C PRO A 52 -0.29 -25.26 7.88
N VAL A 53 1.04 -25.31 7.76
CA VAL A 53 1.94 -25.02 8.89
C VAL A 53 1.74 -23.59 9.41
N ALA A 54 1.61 -22.61 8.52
CA ALA A 54 1.34 -21.22 8.90
C ALA A 54 0.00 -21.07 9.63
N VAL A 55 -1.04 -21.79 9.20
CA VAL A 55 -2.34 -21.83 9.86
C VAL A 55 -2.22 -22.41 11.27
N VAL A 56 -1.49 -23.51 11.44
CA VAL A 56 -1.26 -24.14 12.75
C VAL A 56 -0.46 -23.21 13.68
N ILE A 57 0.69 -22.69 13.23
CA ILE A 57 1.56 -21.81 14.02
C ILE A 57 0.81 -20.54 14.47
N SER A 58 -0.06 -20.00 13.63
CA SER A 58 -0.84 -18.78 13.93
C SER A 58 -2.14 -19.03 14.71
N GLY A 59 -2.45 -20.29 15.06
CA GLY A 59 -3.73 -20.63 15.70
C GLY A 59 -4.96 -20.28 14.85
N GLY A 60 -4.83 -20.35 13.52
CA GLY A 60 -5.90 -20.01 12.57
C GLY A 60 -6.00 -18.53 12.19
N TYR A 61 -5.25 -17.64 12.86
CA TYR A 61 -5.25 -16.20 12.54
C TYR A 61 -4.86 -15.92 11.08
N TYR A 62 -3.96 -16.71 10.52
CA TYR A 62 -3.52 -16.57 9.13
C TYR A 62 -4.68 -16.62 8.11
N LEU A 63 -5.75 -17.39 8.38
CA LEU A 63 -6.92 -17.44 7.50
C LEU A 63 -7.66 -16.10 7.43
N ARG A 64 -7.68 -15.33 8.54
CA ARG A 64 -8.25 -13.98 8.57
C ARG A 64 -7.38 -13.03 7.73
N VAL A 65 -6.06 -13.18 7.80
CA VAL A 65 -5.12 -12.42 6.98
C VAL A 65 -5.36 -12.69 5.50
N VAL A 66 -5.49 -13.96 5.09
CA VAL A 66 -5.81 -14.33 3.70
C VAL A 66 -7.14 -13.73 3.26
N MET A 67 -8.18 -13.81 4.10
CA MET A 67 -9.49 -13.23 3.78
C MET A 67 -9.41 -11.72 3.56
N ASN A 68 -8.69 -10.99 4.42
CA ASN A 68 -8.47 -9.55 4.27
C ASN A 68 -7.72 -9.24 2.96
N HIS A 69 -6.74 -10.06 2.57
CA HIS A 69 -6.06 -9.90 1.28
C HIS A 69 -6.98 -10.14 0.10
N LEU A 70 -7.89 -11.13 0.17
CA LEU A 70 -8.89 -11.35 -0.87
C LEU A 70 -9.85 -10.17 -1.00
N HIS A 71 -10.28 -9.58 0.12
CA HIS A 71 -11.06 -8.34 0.11
C HIS A 71 -10.31 -7.19 -0.56
N ALA A 72 -9.04 -6.99 -0.19
CA ALA A 72 -8.19 -5.97 -0.79
C ALA A 72 -7.98 -6.20 -2.30
N ALA A 73 -7.70 -7.45 -2.72
CA ALA A 73 -7.52 -7.80 -4.12
C ALA A 73 -8.79 -7.57 -4.94
N ARG A 74 -9.98 -7.94 -4.42
CA ARG A 74 -11.27 -7.68 -5.08
C ARG A 74 -11.57 -6.19 -5.19
N PHE A 75 -11.30 -5.43 -4.13
CA PHE A 75 -11.43 -3.98 -4.13
C PHE A 75 -10.54 -3.36 -5.21
N TRP A 76 -9.27 -3.73 -5.28
CA TRP A 76 -8.35 -3.19 -6.27
C TRP A 76 -8.62 -3.68 -7.69
N LEU A 77 -9.18 -4.88 -7.87
CA LEU A 77 -9.61 -5.35 -9.18
C LEU A 77 -10.71 -4.44 -9.76
N ARG A 78 -11.67 -4.04 -8.93
CA ARG A 78 -12.74 -3.10 -9.31
C ARG A 78 -12.25 -1.67 -9.50
N ASN A 79 -11.18 -1.31 -8.79
CA ASN A 79 -10.65 0.06 -8.75
C ASN A 79 -9.27 0.19 -9.39
N VAL A 80 -8.88 -0.73 -10.29
CA VAL A 80 -7.52 -0.79 -10.85
C VAL A 80 -7.15 0.49 -11.60
N ALA A 81 -8.14 1.11 -12.26
CA ALA A 81 -8.00 2.38 -12.94
C ALA A 81 -7.62 3.53 -12.00
N TYR A 82 -8.01 3.46 -10.72
CA TYR A 82 -7.84 4.50 -9.71
C TYR A 82 -6.66 4.27 -8.76
N THR A 83 -5.83 3.25 -8.99
CA THR A 83 -4.62 2.96 -8.18
C THR A 83 -3.62 4.13 -8.07
N ARG A 84 -3.80 5.18 -8.86
CA ARG A 84 -2.94 6.37 -8.92
C ARG A 84 -3.74 7.67 -8.98
N ALA A 85 -5.04 7.58 -8.68
CA ALA A 85 -5.93 8.71 -8.77
C ALA A 85 -5.71 9.66 -7.59
N HIS A 86 -5.81 10.95 -7.85
CA HIS A 86 -6.00 11.93 -6.80
C HIS A 86 -7.43 11.79 -6.26
N GLN A 87 -7.59 11.57 -4.96
CA GLN A 87 -8.89 11.23 -4.36
C GLN A 87 -10.00 12.24 -4.71
N ILE A 88 -9.64 13.53 -4.73
CA ILE A 88 -10.55 14.64 -5.08
C ILE A 88 -10.52 15.00 -6.58
N GLU A 89 -9.37 15.30 -7.18
CA GLU A 89 -9.32 15.81 -8.57
C GLU A 89 -9.86 14.80 -9.60
N ASP A 90 -9.66 13.50 -9.34
CA ASP A 90 -10.16 12.42 -10.20
C ASP A 90 -11.51 11.86 -9.74
N SER A 91 -12.13 12.50 -8.75
CA SER A 91 -13.49 12.20 -8.33
C SER A 91 -14.48 12.54 -9.45
N PRO A 92 -15.45 11.66 -9.74
CA PRO A 92 -16.54 11.99 -10.66
C PRO A 92 -17.41 13.17 -10.19
N LEU A 93 -17.32 13.58 -8.92
CA LEU A 93 -18.07 14.72 -8.37
C LEU A 93 -17.46 16.07 -8.73
N PHE A 94 -16.13 16.12 -8.83
CA PHE A 94 -15.40 17.38 -8.97
C PHE A 94 -14.70 17.50 -10.33
N SER A 95 -14.54 16.41 -11.08
CA SER A 95 -13.88 16.46 -12.37
C SER A 95 -14.68 17.35 -13.33
N THR A 96 -14.08 18.46 -13.78
CA THR A 96 -14.64 19.33 -14.84
C THR A 96 -14.52 18.70 -16.23
N ARG A 97 -13.94 17.49 -16.32
CA ARG A 97 -13.83 16.71 -17.54
C ARG A 97 -15.19 16.13 -17.90
N ASN A 98 -15.90 16.84 -18.78
CA ASN A 98 -17.06 16.31 -19.50
C ASN A 98 -16.67 15.00 -20.21
N GLY A 99 -17.06 13.86 -19.62
CA GLY A 99 -17.03 12.55 -20.28
C GLY A 99 -15.67 11.85 -20.36
N GLY A 100 -15.54 10.73 -19.65
CA GLY A 100 -14.78 9.56 -20.09
C GLY A 100 -13.25 9.58 -20.02
N SER A 101 -12.59 10.69 -19.70
CA SER A 101 -11.14 10.68 -19.51
C SER A 101 -10.79 10.21 -18.10
N GLY A 102 -10.18 9.01 -18.03
CA GLY A 102 -9.72 8.40 -16.78
C GLY A 102 -8.78 9.31 -15.95
N PRO A 103 -8.42 8.86 -14.73
CA PRO A 103 -7.71 9.68 -13.74
C PRO A 103 -6.52 10.42 -14.33
N SER A 104 -6.44 11.71 -13.99
CA SER A 104 -5.42 12.63 -14.43
C SER A 104 -4.02 12.11 -14.06
N SER A 105 -3.17 12.17 -15.08
CA SER A 105 -1.72 11.92 -15.10
C SER A 105 -0.96 11.93 -13.75
N GLY A 106 -0.96 10.82 -13.02
CA GLY A 106 0.06 10.56 -12.00
C GLY A 106 1.46 10.38 -12.58
N LEU A 107 2.48 10.32 -11.72
CA LEU A 107 3.94 10.23 -12.02
C LEU A 107 4.37 9.07 -12.97
N TYR A 108 3.43 8.21 -13.37
CA TYR A 108 3.62 7.00 -14.16
C TYR A 108 2.80 7.03 -15.45
N ARG A 109 2.74 8.21 -16.08
CA ARG A 109 1.89 8.55 -17.23
C ARG A 109 2.18 7.70 -18.48
N SER A 110 3.42 7.23 -18.65
CA SER A 110 3.85 6.47 -19.82
C SER A 110 4.47 5.14 -19.45
N ARG A 111 4.35 4.15 -20.35
CA ARG A 111 5.10 2.88 -20.22
C ARG A 111 6.61 3.13 -20.08
N LEU A 112 7.12 4.18 -20.72
CA LEU A 112 8.51 4.62 -20.57
C LEU A 112 8.83 5.06 -19.14
N SER A 113 8.00 5.88 -18.50
CA SER A 113 8.21 6.29 -17.10
C SER A 113 8.22 5.10 -16.14
N LEU A 114 7.39 4.08 -16.40
CA LEU A 114 7.40 2.82 -15.65
C LEU A 114 8.67 2.01 -15.90
N ALA A 115 9.14 1.94 -17.15
CA ALA A 115 10.38 1.26 -17.50
C ALA A 115 11.59 1.95 -16.85
N VAL A 116 11.67 3.28 -16.92
CA VAL A 116 12.71 4.08 -16.25
C VAL A 116 12.69 3.84 -14.74
N ARG A 117 11.50 3.76 -14.12
CA ARG A 117 11.40 3.43 -12.70
C ARG A 117 11.90 2.01 -12.40
N VAL A 118 11.48 1.02 -13.17
CA VAL A 118 11.94 -0.37 -12.99
C VAL A 118 13.46 -0.45 -13.08
N LEU A 119 14.05 0.22 -14.06
CA LEU A 119 15.51 0.31 -14.19
C LEU A 119 16.15 1.10 -13.04
N GLY A 120 15.51 2.16 -12.54
CA GLY A 120 16.00 2.93 -11.40
C GLY A 120 15.99 2.14 -10.08
N GLU A 121 15.03 1.23 -9.90
CA GLU A 121 14.93 0.36 -8.72
C GLU A 121 15.94 -0.81 -8.77
N ASN A 122 16.29 -1.29 -9.96
CA ASN A 122 17.33 -2.31 -10.15
C ASN A 122 18.04 -2.17 -11.51
N PRO A 123 19.11 -1.36 -11.60
CA PRO A 123 19.85 -1.18 -12.84
C PRO A 123 20.55 -2.47 -13.33
N PHE A 124 20.83 -3.42 -12.41
CA PHE A 124 21.50 -4.68 -12.74
C PHE A 124 20.71 -5.58 -13.69
N ILE A 125 19.43 -5.27 -13.95
CA ILE A 125 18.65 -5.88 -15.02
C ILE A 125 19.40 -5.83 -16.35
N LEU A 126 20.10 -4.73 -16.65
CA LEU A 126 20.83 -4.57 -17.91
C LEU A 126 21.96 -5.58 -18.06
N ALA A 127 22.73 -5.80 -16.99
CA ALA A 127 23.78 -6.81 -16.97
C ALA A 127 23.20 -8.24 -17.02
N LEU A 128 22.08 -8.48 -16.32
CA LEU A 128 21.43 -9.78 -16.29
C LEU A 128 20.90 -10.21 -17.67
N LEU A 129 20.43 -9.27 -18.49
CA LEU A 129 19.92 -9.51 -19.85
C LEU A 129 20.98 -10.06 -20.82
N VAL A 130 22.26 -9.74 -20.60
CA VAL A 130 23.38 -10.22 -21.43
C VAL A 130 24.15 -11.36 -20.78
N THR A 131 23.80 -11.72 -19.54
CA THR A 131 24.44 -12.81 -18.80
C THR A 131 23.82 -14.15 -19.16
N PRO A 132 24.58 -15.13 -19.67
CA PRO A 132 24.09 -16.49 -19.80
C PRO A 132 23.96 -17.17 -18.42
N PRO A 133 23.15 -18.23 -18.28
CA PRO A 133 23.12 -19.04 -17.07
C PRO A 133 24.54 -19.52 -16.71
N PRO A 134 25.07 -19.20 -15.52
CA PRO A 134 26.45 -19.55 -15.17
C PRO A 134 26.63 -21.07 -15.05
N PRO A 135 27.80 -21.64 -15.41
CA PRO A 135 28.06 -23.07 -15.27
C PRO A 135 28.15 -23.54 -13.81
N ASN A 136 28.45 -22.62 -12.88
CA ASN A 136 28.43 -22.91 -11.46
C ASN A 136 26.99 -23.16 -10.99
N VAL A 137 26.73 -24.33 -10.40
CA VAL A 137 25.38 -24.76 -9.98
C VAL A 137 24.68 -23.74 -9.07
N TRP A 138 25.39 -23.20 -8.08
CA TRP A 138 24.81 -22.21 -7.16
C TRP A 138 24.50 -20.89 -7.86
N ALA A 139 25.40 -20.41 -8.70
CA ALA A 139 25.16 -19.20 -9.49
C ALA A 139 24.05 -19.39 -10.52
N ALA A 140 23.90 -20.59 -11.11
CA ALA A 140 22.76 -20.94 -11.96
C ALA A 140 21.44 -20.88 -11.20
N HIS A 141 21.37 -21.40 -9.98
CA HIS A 141 20.18 -21.31 -9.13
C HIS A 141 19.82 -19.85 -8.82
N MET A 142 20.81 -19.03 -8.45
CA MET A 142 20.63 -17.60 -8.20
C MET A 142 20.20 -16.85 -9.47
N TYR A 143 20.76 -17.20 -10.63
CA TYR A 143 20.37 -16.63 -11.92
C TYR A 143 18.89 -16.87 -12.20
N TRP A 144 18.42 -18.12 -12.11
CA TRP A 144 17.02 -18.44 -12.35
C TRP A 144 16.07 -17.83 -11.33
N TRP A 145 16.49 -17.73 -10.07
CA TRP A 145 15.75 -16.98 -9.06
C TRP A 145 15.63 -15.50 -9.42
N ALA A 146 16.72 -14.85 -9.82
CA ALA A 146 16.71 -13.46 -10.26
C ALA A 146 15.78 -13.25 -11.47
N ILE A 147 15.86 -14.12 -12.49
CA ILE A 147 15.00 -14.09 -13.67
C ILE A 147 13.53 -14.25 -13.28
N ALA A 148 13.20 -15.17 -12.37
CA ALA A 148 11.82 -15.39 -11.91
C ALA A 148 11.21 -14.12 -11.30
N ILE A 149 11.91 -13.49 -10.35
CA ILE A 149 11.44 -12.28 -9.68
C ILE A 149 11.40 -11.10 -10.66
N LEU A 150 12.39 -10.97 -11.53
CA LEU A 150 12.42 -9.90 -12.54
C LEU A 150 11.23 -10.03 -13.49
N ALA A 151 11.01 -11.21 -14.07
CA ALA A 151 9.89 -11.48 -14.95
C ALA A 151 8.56 -11.17 -14.24
N TRP A 152 8.40 -11.61 -12.99
CA TRP A 152 7.22 -11.30 -12.19
C TRP A 152 7.04 -9.81 -11.92
N SER A 153 8.12 -9.09 -11.60
CA SER A 153 8.10 -7.65 -11.38
C SER A 153 7.69 -6.90 -12.65
N LEU A 154 8.16 -7.33 -13.82
CA LEU A 154 7.77 -6.76 -15.10
C LEU A 154 6.30 -7.08 -15.42
N LEU A 155 5.88 -8.33 -15.25
CA LEU A 155 4.49 -8.76 -15.46
C LEU A 155 3.51 -8.01 -14.57
N THR A 156 3.82 -7.80 -13.30
CA THR A 156 2.96 -7.04 -12.37
C THR A 156 3.06 -5.52 -12.58
N THR A 157 4.14 -5.00 -13.15
CA THR A 157 4.25 -3.57 -13.51
C THR A 157 3.47 -3.25 -14.79
N PHE A 158 3.63 -4.06 -15.83
CA PHE A 158 3.10 -3.82 -17.17
C PHE A 158 1.79 -4.56 -17.47
N GLY A 159 1.57 -5.72 -16.86
CA GLY A 159 0.34 -6.52 -16.98
C GLY A 159 -0.77 -5.96 -16.09
N GLY A 160 -1.72 -5.26 -16.72
CA GLY A 160 -2.81 -4.54 -16.04
C GLY A 160 -3.53 -5.34 -14.95
N PRO A 161 -4.05 -6.55 -15.23
CA PRO A 161 -4.75 -7.36 -14.24
C PRO A 161 -3.86 -7.86 -13.10
N LEU A 162 -2.58 -8.12 -13.35
CA LEU A 162 -1.65 -8.66 -12.35
C LEU A 162 -1.23 -7.64 -11.29
N ARG A 163 -1.48 -6.35 -11.53
CA ARG A 163 -1.22 -5.27 -10.55
C ARG A 163 -1.96 -5.46 -9.24
N ILE A 164 -3.06 -6.22 -9.23
CA ILE A 164 -3.81 -6.53 -8.01
C ILE A 164 -2.97 -7.29 -6.97
N LEU A 165 -1.94 -8.00 -7.42
CA LEU A 165 -1.04 -8.76 -6.55
C LEU A 165 0.00 -7.87 -5.88
N GLY A 166 0.15 -6.64 -6.37
CA GLY A 166 1.07 -5.63 -5.87
C GLY A 166 1.77 -4.91 -7.02
N PRO A 167 2.25 -3.67 -6.79
CA PRO A 167 3.11 -2.99 -7.73
C PRO A 167 4.43 -3.75 -7.94
N GLY A 168 4.81 -3.98 -9.19
CA GLY A 168 5.95 -4.84 -9.48
C GLY A 168 7.30 -4.38 -8.92
N PHE A 169 7.49 -3.08 -8.72
CA PHE A 169 8.71 -2.55 -8.10
C PHE A 169 8.92 -3.05 -6.65
N HIS A 170 7.86 -3.46 -5.94
CA HIS A 170 8.03 -4.02 -4.59
C HIS A 170 8.71 -5.40 -4.60
N TYR A 171 8.53 -6.18 -5.66
CA TYR A 171 9.20 -7.47 -5.79
C TYR A 171 10.66 -7.32 -6.20
N MET A 172 11.02 -6.20 -6.85
CA MET A 172 12.37 -5.98 -7.36
C MET A 172 13.45 -6.10 -6.28
N LYS A 173 13.15 -5.68 -5.05
CA LYS A 173 14.04 -5.83 -3.89
C LYS A 173 14.48 -7.28 -3.66
N ALA A 174 13.58 -8.24 -3.90
CA ALA A 174 13.88 -9.66 -3.76
C ALA A 174 14.78 -10.21 -4.88
N SER A 175 14.94 -9.50 -6.01
CA SER A 175 15.85 -9.89 -7.08
C SER A 175 17.28 -9.39 -6.90
N VAL A 176 17.51 -8.36 -6.06
CA VAL A 176 18.81 -7.69 -5.96
C VAL A 176 19.91 -8.66 -5.52
N PHE A 177 19.68 -9.41 -4.45
CA PHE A 177 20.65 -10.39 -3.94
C PHE A 177 20.98 -11.49 -4.97
N PRO A 178 20.01 -12.26 -5.50
CA PRO A 178 20.33 -13.32 -6.46
C PRO A 178 20.95 -12.77 -7.75
N THR A 179 20.57 -11.57 -8.19
CA THR A 179 21.19 -10.89 -9.35
C THR A 179 22.65 -10.57 -9.06
N ALA A 180 22.94 -9.91 -7.94
CA ALA A 180 24.30 -9.53 -7.58
C ALA A 180 25.22 -10.76 -7.45
N TYR A 181 24.74 -11.85 -6.84
CA TYR A 181 25.50 -13.08 -6.72
C TYR A 181 25.81 -13.71 -8.08
N ALA A 182 24.79 -13.89 -8.94
CA ALA A 182 24.96 -14.48 -10.26
C ALA A 182 25.93 -13.67 -11.14
N LEU A 183 25.80 -12.34 -11.14
CA LEU A 183 26.69 -11.45 -11.90
C LEU A 183 28.12 -11.47 -11.35
N ALA A 184 28.30 -11.45 -10.02
CA ALA A 184 29.61 -11.50 -9.41
C ALA A 184 30.36 -12.80 -9.75
N VAL A 185 29.68 -13.95 -9.72
CA VAL A 185 30.29 -15.23 -10.11
C VAL A 185 30.62 -15.26 -11.60
N THR A 186 29.71 -14.80 -12.46
CA THR A 186 29.92 -14.78 -13.92
C THR A 186 31.14 -13.95 -14.29
N VAL A 187 31.22 -12.71 -13.78
CA VAL A 187 32.31 -11.78 -14.09
C VAL A 187 33.63 -12.26 -13.50
N ASN A 188 33.66 -12.73 -12.25
CA ASN A 188 34.92 -13.10 -11.60
C ASN A 188 35.46 -14.46 -12.05
N ILE A 189 34.59 -15.41 -12.39
CA ILE A 189 35.00 -16.81 -12.65
C ILE A 189 34.95 -17.16 -14.13
N THR A 190 33.98 -16.63 -14.88
CA THR A 190 33.67 -17.13 -16.24
C THR A 190 34.17 -16.20 -17.34
N GLU A 191 33.85 -14.90 -17.28
CA GLU A 191 34.05 -13.99 -18.42
C GLU A 191 35.11 -12.90 -18.21
N GLY A 192 35.37 -12.47 -16.97
CA GLY A 192 36.29 -11.37 -16.67
C GLY A 192 35.64 -9.98 -16.74
N ALA A 193 36.33 -8.97 -16.19
CA ALA A 193 35.78 -7.61 -16.02
C ALA A 193 35.60 -6.79 -17.32
N LEU A 194 36.37 -7.12 -18.37
CA LEU A 194 36.30 -6.42 -19.68
C LEU A 194 35.37 -7.12 -20.69
N SER A 195 34.70 -8.20 -20.28
CA SER A 195 33.65 -8.85 -21.08
C SER A 195 32.43 -7.94 -21.25
N LEU A 196 31.51 -8.31 -22.15
CA LEU A 196 30.24 -7.61 -22.30
C LEU A 196 29.44 -7.59 -20.97
N VAL A 197 29.43 -8.72 -20.25
CA VAL A 197 28.79 -8.81 -18.92
C VAL A 197 29.48 -7.91 -17.92
N GLY A 198 30.82 -7.90 -17.88
CA GLY A 198 31.61 -7.04 -16.99
C GLY A 198 31.39 -5.54 -17.24
N LEU A 199 31.39 -5.10 -18.50
CA LEU A 199 31.14 -3.71 -18.88
C LEU A 199 29.71 -3.27 -18.59
N THR A 200 28.71 -4.13 -18.86
CA THR A 200 27.30 -3.83 -18.54
C THR A 200 27.04 -3.82 -17.03
N LEU A 201 27.73 -4.66 -16.26
CA LEU A 201 27.72 -4.62 -14.79
C LEU A 201 28.30 -3.29 -14.29
N LEU A 202 29.47 -2.87 -14.78
CA LEU A 202 30.07 -1.60 -14.42
C LEU A 202 29.14 -0.42 -14.74
N PHE A 203 28.53 -0.41 -15.93
CA PHE A 203 27.53 0.58 -16.31
C PHE A 203 26.32 0.57 -15.36
N SER A 204 25.81 -0.61 -15.00
CA SER A 204 24.70 -0.78 -14.06
C SER A 204 25.05 -0.25 -12.66
N MET A 205 26.30 -0.43 -12.20
CA MET A 205 26.79 0.15 -10.95
C MET A 205 26.80 1.68 -11.01
N ILE A 206 27.32 2.26 -12.10
CA ILE A 206 27.32 3.73 -12.30
C ILE A 206 25.88 4.27 -12.27
N LEU A 207 24.96 3.61 -12.97
CA LEU A 207 23.54 3.98 -12.94
C LEU A 207 22.93 3.85 -11.54
N SER A 208 23.32 2.83 -10.76
CA SER A 208 22.85 2.66 -9.38
C SER A 208 23.31 3.80 -8.48
N PHE A 209 24.57 4.21 -8.59
CA PHE A 209 25.08 5.37 -7.85
C PHE A 209 24.44 6.68 -8.31
N ALA A 210 24.20 6.86 -9.62
CA ALA A 210 23.51 8.02 -10.16
C ALA A 210 22.05 8.10 -9.67
N ALA A 211 21.33 6.96 -9.66
CA ALA A 211 19.97 6.86 -9.14
C ALA A 211 19.92 7.17 -7.64
N LEU A 212 20.89 6.66 -6.87
CA LEU A 212 21.01 6.94 -5.44
C LEU A 212 21.30 8.42 -5.17
N ALA A 213 22.25 9.02 -5.90
CA ALA A 213 22.57 10.44 -5.81
C ALA A 213 21.36 11.32 -6.19
N TYR A 214 20.63 10.95 -7.25
CA TYR A 214 19.38 11.60 -7.63
C TYR A 214 18.34 11.50 -6.52
N PHE A 215 18.13 10.30 -5.96
CA PHE A 215 17.20 10.07 -4.86
C PHE A 215 17.54 10.96 -3.65
N TYR A 216 18.79 10.94 -3.17
CA TYR A 216 19.21 11.79 -2.05
C TYR A 216 19.06 13.28 -2.35
N ARG A 217 19.35 13.73 -3.59
CA ARG A 217 19.15 15.12 -3.99
C ARG A 217 17.69 15.52 -4.01
N VAL A 218 16.80 14.63 -4.46
CA VAL A 218 15.34 14.85 -4.44
C VAL A 218 14.84 14.87 -3.00
N MET A 219 15.22 13.90 -2.17
CA MET A 219 14.84 13.85 -0.75
C MET A 219 15.34 15.08 0.02
N ALA A 220 16.57 15.52 -0.20
CA ALA A 220 17.12 16.72 0.45
C ALA A 220 16.37 18.01 0.10
N ARG A 221 15.67 18.05 -1.05
CA ARG A 221 14.85 19.19 -1.47
C ARG A 221 13.40 19.09 -1.04
N ARG A 222 12.93 17.89 -0.68
CA ARG A 222 11.55 17.63 -0.30
C ARG A 222 11.43 17.57 1.22
N ALA A 223 11.67 18.71 1.86
CA ALA A 223 11.46 18.92 3.30
C ALA A 223 10.01 18.62 3.76
N THR A 224 9.09 18.41 2.81
CA THR A 224 7.65 18.16 3.04
C THR A 224 7.17 16.83 2.45
N GLU A 225 8.05 15.86 2.14
CA GLU A 225 7.57 14.56 1.65
C GLU A 225 6.83 13.78 2.77
N HIS A 226 5.51 13.90 2.73
CA HIS A 226 4.54 13.37 3.68
C HIS A 226 4.60 11.85 3.95
N THR A 227 5.38 11.10 3.16
CA THR A 227 5.55 9.65 3.33
C THR A 227 6.77 9.26 4.16
N ALA A 228 7.75 10.16 4.32
CA ALA A 228 9.00 9.88 5.03
C ALA A 228 9.06 10.55 6.41
N GLN A 229 8.36 11.68 6.56
CA GLN A 229 8.23 12.39 7.83
C GLN A 229 6.79 12.84 8.00
N THR A 230 6.27 12.69 9.21
CA THR A 230 5.03 13.37 9.60
C THR A 230 5.29 14.87 9.54
N PRO A 231 4.48 15.64 8.79
CA PRO A 231 4.59 17.10 8.82
C PRO A 231 4.45 17.62 10.26
N PRO A 232 5.32 18.52 10.73
CA PRO A 232 5.19 19.14 12.06
C PRO A 232 3.79 19.71 12.28
N ASP A 233 3.28 20.42 11.28
CA ASP A 233 1.92 20.96 11.20
C ASP A 233 0.82 19.91 11.45
N LEU A 234 0.98 18.69 10.91
CA LEU A 234 0.03 17.60 11.11
C LEU A 234 0.09 17.05 12.55
N ALA A 235 1.29 16.98 13.14
CA ALA A 235 1.47 16.56 14.53
C ALA A 235 0.87 17.60 15.50
N GLU A 236 1.08 18.90 15.24
CA GLU A 236 0.48 20.00 16.00
C GLU A 236 -1.04 19.99 15.88
N ALA A 237 -1.58 19.85 14.67
CA ALA A 237 -3.01 19.73 14.43
C ALA A 237 -3.61 18.53 15.16
N ALA A 238 -3.00 17.35 15.09
CA ALA A 238 -3.47 16.16 15.82
C ALA A 238 -3.43 16.37 17.35
N GLY A 239 -2.40 17.04 17.87
CA GLY A 239 -2.29 17.43 19.27
C GLY A 239 -3.38 18.42 19.70
N TYR A 240 -3.73 19.39 18.84
CA TYR A 240 -4.85 20.29 19.04
C TYR A 240 -6.18 19.55 19.05
N MET A 241 -6.44 18.71 18.04
CA MET A 241 -7.66 17.92 17.91
C MET A 241 -7.91 16.99 19.09
N ARG A 242 -6.85 16.44 19.70
CA ARG A 242 -6.95 15.61 20.90
C ARG A 242 -7.68 16.31 22.05
N ARG A 243 -7.56 17.64 22.14
CA ARG A 243 -8.16 18.46 23.21
C ARG A 243 -9.58 18.92 22.90
N LEU A 244 -10.01 18.86 21.64
CA LEU A 244 -11.37 19.23 21.24
C LEU A 244 -12.38 18.20 21.78
N PRO A 245 -13.64 18.61 22.03
CA PRO A 245 -14.73 17.66 22.31
C PRO A 245 -15.02 16.76 21.09
N GLY A 246 -16.06 15.94 21.13
CA GLY A 246 -16.42 15.04 20.02
C GLY A 246 -15.43 13.88 19.80
N GLY A 247 -15.66 13.10 18.75
CA GLY A 247 -14.94 11.85 18.53
C GLY A 247 -14.64 11.48 17.09
N ARG A 248 -15.25 12.14 16.09
CA ARG A 248 -15.22 11.67 14.71
C ARG A 248 -14.67 12.72 13.74
N VAL A 249 -13.72 12.31 12.93
CA VAL A 249 -12.95 13.20 12.06
C VAL A 249 -12.94 12.67 10.64
N LEU A 250 -13.20 13.56 9.68
CA LEU A 250 -12.90 13.32 8.28
C LEU A 250 -11.52 13.93 7.97
N VAL A 251 -10.65 13.15 7.34
CA VAL A 251 -9.25 13.53 7.10
C VAL A 251 -8.94 13.51 5.61
N LEU A 252 -8.43 14.62 5.08
CA LEU A 252 -7.99 14.75 3.69
C LEU A 252 -6.60 15.42 3.63
N PRO A 253 -5.61 14.81 2.94
CA PRO A 253 -5.68 13.53 2.22
C PRO A 253 -5.85 12.32 3.13
N SER A 254 -6.49 11.25 2.63
CA SER A 254 -6.83 10.07 3.44
C SER A 254 -5.60 9.38 4.06
N MET A 255 -4.42 9.55 3.47
CA MET A 255 -3.15 9.03 3.98
C MET A 255 -2.78 9.54 5.39
N TYR A 256 -3.35 10.65 5.87
CA TYR A 256 -3.14 11.12 7.24
C TYR A 256 -4.05 10.43 8.28
N ALA A 257 -5.07 9.68 7.84
CA ALA A 257 -6.12 9.21 8.73
C ALA A 257 -5.60 8.27 9.84
N ASP A 258 -4.69 7.34 9.52
CA ASP A 258 -4.12 6.45 10.55
C ASP A 258 -3.27 7.24 11.57
N PHE A 259 -2.53 8.26 11.11
CA PHE A 259 -1.75 9.14 11.99
C PHE A 259 -2.66 9.94 12.93
N VAL A 260 -3.72 10.54 12.38
CA VAL A 260 -4.71 11.31 13.15
C VAL A 260 -5.45 10.42 14.13
N ALA A 261 -5.88 9.22 13.71
CA ALA A 261 -6.57 8.27 14.57
C ALA A 261 -5.73 7.91 15.81
N TYR A 262 -4.44 7.65 15.61
CA TYR A 262 -3.51 7.32 16.69
C TYR A 262 -3.22 8.54 17.59
N ASN A 263 -2.78 9.65 17.02
CA ASN A 263 -2.25 10.79 17.80
C ASN A 263 -3.35 11.68 18.40
N ALA A 264 -4.46 11.88 17.69
CA ALA A 264 -5.60 12.65 18.20
C ALA A 264 -6.52 11.78 19.07
N SER A 265 -6.38 10.45 19.03
CA SER A 265 -7.29 9.49 19.69
C SER A 265 -8.76 9.72 19.28
N LYS A 266 -8.97 10.00 17.99
CA LYS A 266 -10.30 10.22 17.37
C LYS A 266 -10.60 9.11 16.37
N SER A 267 -11.86 8.77 16.19
CA SER A 267 -12.30 7.88 15.11
C SER A 267 -12.23 8.61 13.78
N VAL A 268 -11.73 7.94 12.74
CA VAL A 268 -11.62 8.50 11.38
C VAL A 268 -12.57 7.79 10.43
N VAL A 269 -13.11 8.52 9.45
CA VAL A 269 -14.06 7.98 8.44
C VAL A 269 -13.43 6.86 7.60
N TRP A 270 -12.12 6.92 7.36
CA TRP A 270 -11.37 5.92 6.60
C TRP A 270 -10.08 5.57 7.30
N GLY A 271 -9.71 4.29 7.29
CA GLY A 271 -8.40 3.80 7.73
C GLY A 271 -7.97 2.60 6.88
N GLY A 272 -6.66 2.44 6.70
CA GLY A 272 -6.08 1.40 5.83
C GLY A 272 -6.34 -0.05 6.29
N HIS A 273 -6.93 -0.22 7.47
CA HIS A 273 -6.96 -1.48 8.22
C HIS A 273 -8.39 -2.04 8.42
N SER A 274 -9.35 -1.59 7.62
CA SER A 274 -10.79 -1.78 7.88
C SER A 274 -11.36 -3.14 7.43
N GLY A 275 -10.52 -4.15 7.18
CA GLY A 275 -10.92 -5.49 6.74
C GLY A 275 -11.55 -5.46 5.34
N ASN A 276 -12.88 -5.41 5.26
CA ASN A 276 -13.58 -5.36 3.98
C ASN A 276 -13.61 -3.93 3.41
N LEU A 277 -12.63 -3.63 2.55
CA LEU A 277 -12.49 -2.33 1.88
C LEU A 277 -13.70 -1.93 1.03
N SER A 278 -14.59 -2.85 0.65
CA SER A 278 -15.79 -2.51 -0.13
C SER A 278 -16.71 -1.51 0.57
N ARG A 279 -16.66 -1.45 1.92
CA ARG A 279 -17.46 -0.52 2.72
C ARG A 279 -17.05 0.94 2.52
N PHE A 280 -15.84 1.18 2.00
CA PHE A 280 -15.27 2.50 1.82
C PHE A 280 -15.11 2.89 0.35
N GLU A 281 -15.64 2.10 -0.58
CA GLU A 281 -15.58 2.39 -2.03
C GLU A 281 -16.26 3.71 -2.41
N GLU A 282 -17.15 4.21 -1.57
CA GLU A 282 -17.77 5.52 -1.74
C GLU A 282 -16.81 6.67 -1.40
N PHE A 283 -15.80 6.43 -0.55
CA PHE A 283 -14.85 7.44 -0.08
C PHE A 283 -13.46 7.30 -0.72
N TYR A 284 -13.00 6.07 -0.97
CA TYR A 284 -11.66 5.73 -1.43
C TYR A 284 -11.74 4.66 -2.55
N PRO A 285 -10.89 4.69 -3.60
CA PRO A 285 -9.70 5.55 -3.80
C PRO A 285 -10.00 6.95 -4.32
N VAL A 286 -11.21 7.19 -4.82
CA VAL A 286 -11.72 8.50 -5.20
C VAL A 286 -13.03 8.76 -4.48
N LEU A 287 -13.31 10.02 -4.18
CA LEU A 287 -14.56 10.40 -3.53
C LEU A 287 -15.72 10.19 -4.51
N ARG A 288 -16.75 9.42 -4.16
CA ARG A 288 -17.94 9.16 -5.01
C ARG A 288 -19.23 9.72 -4.44
N ARG A 289 -19.21 10.17 -3.18
CA ARG A 289 -20.32 10.87 -2.52
C ARG A 289 -19.85 12.23 -1.98
N PRO A 290 -20.71 13.26 -1.95
CA PRO A 290 -20.34 14.55 -1.38
C PRO A 290 -19.96 14.39 0.10
N LEU A 291 -19.15 15.31 0.64
CA LEU A 291 -18.73 15.21 2.05
C LEU A 291 -19.90 15.26 3.03
N SER A 292 -20.96 16.01 2.72
CA SER A 292 -22.19 16.06 3.53
C SER A 292 -22.77 14.68 3.81
N TYR A 293 -22.77 13.78 2.82
CA TYR A 293 -23.21 12.40 3.00
C TYR A 293 -22.43 11.66 4.10
N PHE A 294 -21.11 11.85 4.15
CA PHE A 294 -20.27 11.22 5.17
C PHE A 294 -20.43 11.87 6.54
N VAL A 295 -20.63 13.19 6.56
CA VAL A 295 -20.89 13.95 7.78
C VAL A 295 -22.17 13.47 8.44
N GLU A 296 -23.26 13.38 7.69
CA GLU A 296 -24.55 12.89 8.19
C GLU A 296 -24.50 11.42 8.56
N ARG A 297 -23.98 10.56 7.67
CA ARG A 297 -23.96 9.10 7.87
C ARG A 297 -23.13 8.67 9.07
N TYR A 298 -22.01 9.36 9.31
CA TYR A 298 -21.07 8.99 10.35
C TYR A 298 -21.02 9.97 11.52
N ASP A 299 -21.89 10.98 11.55
CA ASP A 299 -21.93 12.02 12.60
C ASP A 299 -20.53 12.60 12.84
N VAL A 300 -19.92 13.09 11.75
CA VAL A 300 -18.56 13.66 11.75
C VAL A 300 -18.58 15.03 12.41
N ASP A 301 -17.71 15.22 13.40
CA ASP A 301 -17.59 16.48 14.13
C ASP A 301 -16.64 17.45 13.43
N TYR A 302 -15.50 16.93 12.95
CA TYR A 302 -14.40 17.75 12.43
C TYR A 302 -13.93 17.33 11.05
N LEU A 303 -13.40 18.29 10.31
CA LEU A 303 -12.65 18.09 9.08
C LEU A 303 -11.20 18.54 9.30
N LEU A 304 -10.25 17.63 9.16
CA LEU A 304 -8.82 17.95 9.05
C LEU A 304 -8.43 17.97 7.58
N LEU A 305 -7.92 19.12 7.12
CA LEU A 305 -7.69 19.40 5.71
C LEU A 305 -6.29 19.95 5.46
N ASP A 306 -5.57 19.36 4.51
CA ASP A 306 -4.36 19.95 3.96
C ASP A 306 -4.70 20.86 2.77
N HIS A 307 -4.48 22.17 2.92
CA HIS A 307 -4.73 23.17 1.87
C HIS A 307 -3.80 23.00 0.67
N ALA A 308 -2.65 22.35 0.84
CA ALA A 308 -1.80 21.99 -0.30
C ALA A 308 -2.41 20.85 -1.13
N TYR A 309 -3.37 20.11 -0.56
CA TYR A 309 -4.08 19.00 -1.21
C TYR A 309 -5.42 19.42 -1.80
N VAL A 310 -6.27 20.12 -1.03
CA VAL A 310 -7.60 20.59 -1.47
C VAL A 310 -8.12 21.70 -0.55
N THR A 311 -8.98 22.58 -1.05
CA THR A 311 -9.63 23.66 -0.26
C THR A 311 -11.11 23.35 0.04
N PRO A 312 -11.71 23.95 1.09
CA PRO A 312 -13.12 23.76 1.42
C PRO A 312 -14.09 24.17 0.29
N GLU A 313 -13.75 25.20 -0.47
CA GLU A 313 -14.55 25.68 -1.60
C GLU A 313 -14.58 24.63 -2.70
N ARG A 314 -13.44 23.99 -2.97
CA ARG A 314 -13.34 22.92 -3.97
C ARG A 314 -14.17 21.70 -3.58
N LEU A 315 -14.31 21.45 -2.28
CA LEU A 315 -15.12 20.38 -1.72
C LEU A 315 -16.61 20.73 -1.63
N GLY A 316 -16.99 22.00 -1.88
CA GLY A 316 -18.37 22.47 -1.73
C GLY A 316 -18.86 22.49 -0.29
N VAL A 317 -17.96 22.67 0.68
CA VAL A 317 -18.29 22.67 2.12
C VAL A 317 -17.91 23.97 2.84
N ALA A 318 -17.45 24.99 2.13
CA ALA A 318 -17.01 26.25 2.73
C ALA A 318 -18.06 26.89 3.67
N ASP A 319 -19.33 26.86 3.27
CA ASP A 319 -20.43 27.41 4.08
C ASP A 319 -20.91 26.45 5.20
N ALA A 320 -20.48 25.19 5.15
CA ALA A 320 -20.87 24.16 6.10
C ALA A 320 -19.82 23.92 7.19
N VAL A 321 -18.72 24.68 7.18
CA VAL A 321 -17.62 24.53 8.14
C VAL A 321 -17.19 25.86 8.72
N SER A 322 -16.83 25.86 10.00
CA SER A 322 -16.14 26.96 10.67
C SER A 322 -14.66 26.57 10.86
N THR A 323 -13.74 27.51 10.61
CA THR A 323 -12.31 27.26 10.87
C THR A 323 -12.05 27.36 12.37
N LEU A 324 -11.52 26.31 12.99
CA LEU A 324 -11.14 26.32 14.39
C LEU A 324 -9.69 26.81 14.57
N ASP A 325 -8.76 26.24 13.81
CA ASP A 325 -7.33 26.60 13.89
C ASP A 325 -6.57 26.19 12.60
N ARG A 326 -5.38 26.75 12.39
CA ARG A 326 -4.53 26.50 11.24
C ARG A 326 -3.05 26.35 11.63
N PHE A 327 -2.45 25.26 11.18
CA PHE A 327 -1.07 24.87 11.38
C PHE A 327 -0.40 24.78 9.99
N GLY A 328 0.20 25.87 9.53
CA GLY A 328 0.78 25.96 8.18
C GLY A 328 -0.24 25.66 7.06
N SER A 329 -0.04 24.56 6.31
CA SER A 329 -1.01 24.13 5.29
C SER A 329 -2.17 23.30 5.84
N ILE A 330 -2.06 22.79 7.07
CA ILE A 330 -3.09 21.98 7.71
C ILE A 330 -4.09 22.89 8.44
N ALA A 331 -5.37 22.67 8.24
CA ALA A 331 -6.44 23.38 8.95
C ALA A 331 -7.41 22.39 9.59
N VAL A 332 -7.90 22.75 10.77
CA VAL A 332 -8.94 22.02 11.50
C VAL A 332 -10.22 22.82 11.44
N TYR A 333 -11.28 22.17 10.98
CA TYR A 333 -12.60 22.73 10.82
C TYR A 333 -13.61 21.98 11.67
N GLU A 334 -14.63 22.68 12.13
CA GLU A 334 -15.84 22.12 12.73
C GLU A 334 -16.99 22.20 11.73
N PHE A 335 -17.80 21.14 11.62
CA PHE A 335 -19.01 21.19 10.80
C PHE A 335 -20.10 21.97 11.52
N VAL A 336 -20.66 22.96 10.83
CA VAL A 336 -21.81 23.74 11.34
C VAL A 336 -23.02 22.81 11.33
N ARG A 337 -23.42 22.33 12.51
CA ARG A 337 -24.68 21.63 12.66
C ARG A 337 -25.78 22.67 12.48
N PRO A 338 -26.74 22.51 11.55
CA PRO A 338 -27.94 23.33 11.60
C PRO A 338 -28.50 23.16 13.01
N GLU A 339 -28.72 24.27 13.73
CA GLU A 339 -29.36 24.24 15.04
C GLU A 339 -30.51 23.25 14.92
N ALA A 340 -30.44 22.14 15.67
CA ALA A 340 -31.49 21.15 15.67
C ALA A 340 -32.76 21.94 15.93
N ALA A 341 -33.59 22.11 14.90
CA ALA A 341 -34.79 22.92 15.00
C ALA A 341 -35.47 22.43 16.26
N VAL A 342 -35.51 23.28 17.28
CA VAL A 342 -35.94 22.89 18.63
C VAL A 342 -37.28 22.22 18.41
N GLU A 343 -37.29 20.88 18.49
CA GLU A 343 -38.48 20.12 18.23
C GLU A 343 -39.45 20.63 19.30
N PRO A 344 -40.56 21.31 18.92
CA PRO A 344 -41.41 21.96 19.88
C PRO A 344 -41.76 20.90 20.91
N THR A 345 -41.33 21.14 22.15
CA THR A 345 -41.42 20.21 23.26
C THR A 345 -42.83 19.64 23.26
N ALA A 346 -42.97 18.38 22.83
CA ALA A 346 -44.24 17.71 22.91
C ALA A 346 -44.67 17.77 24.39
N PRO A 347 -45.89 18.25 24.69
CA PRO A 347 -46.31 18.46 26.06
C PRO A 347 -46.15 17.16 26.84
N ASP A 348 -45.49 17.26 28.00
CA ASP A 348 -45.18 16.17 28.93
C ASP A 348 -46.38 15.25 29.13
N PHE A 349 -46.44 14.15 28.38
CA PHE A 349 -47.34 13.06 28.68
C PHE A 349 -46.66 12.17 29.71
N VAL A 350 -46.90 12.51 30.98
CA VAL A 350 -46.45 11.74 32.15
C VAL A 350 -47.06 10.34 32.10
N ALA A 351 -46.36 9.39 31.47
CA ALA A 351 -46.63 7.96 31.61
C ALA A 351 -45.69 7.38 32.67
N ARG A 352 -46.22 7.23 33.88
CA ARG A 352 -45.60 6.45 34.96
C ARG A 352 -45.52 4.98 34.54
N HIS A 353 -44.34 4.47 34.24
CA HIS A 353 -44.08 3.04 34.23
C HIS A 353 -42.84 2.71 35.07
N THR A 354 -43.12 2.19 36.26
CA THR A 354 -42.20 1.44 37.12
C THR A 354 -41.72 0.18 36.42
N PRO A 355 -40.41 -0.11 36.36
CA PRO A 355 -39.92 -1.43 35.98
C PRO A 355 -40.02 -2.39 37.17
N SER A 356 -40.68 -3.53 36.96
CA SER A 356 -40.61 -4.70 37.84
C SER A 356 -39.25 -5.39 37.68
N ALA A 357 -38.65 -5.77 38.80
CA ALA A 357 -37.46 -6.58 38.89
C ALA A 357 -37.69 -8.04 38.45
N GLY A 358 -36.62 -8.68 37.94
CA GLY A 358 -36.50 -10.12 37.64
C GLY A 358 -36.24 -10.38 36.16
N SER A 359 -35.34 -11.26 35.70
CA SER A 359 -34.49 -12.31 36.28
C SER A 359 -33.27 -12.45 35.34
N GLU A 360 -32.04 -12.55 35.84
CA GLU A 360 -31.29 -13.82 36.00
C GLU A 360 -31.39 -14.86 34.86
N MET A 361 -30.18 -15.31 34.45
CA MET A 361 -29.76 -16.55 33.75
C MET A 361 -29.85 -16.62 32.21
N ALA A 362 -28.70 -16.51 31.53
CA ALA A 362 -27.85 -17.65 31.10
C ALA A 362 -26.61 -17.16 30.33
#